data_AF-A0A953S1T9-F1
#
_entry.id   AF-A0A953S1T9-F1
#
_cell.length_a   1.000
_cell.length_b   1.000
_cell.length_c   1.000
_cell.angle_alpha   90.00
_cell.angle_beta   90.00
_cell.angle_gamma   90.00
#
_symmetry.space_group_name_H-M   'P 1'
#
loop_
_entity.id
_entity.type
_entity.pdbx_description
1 polymer ?
#
loop_
_entity_poly.entity_id
_entity_poly.type
_entity_poly.pdbx_seq_one_letter_code
_entity_poly.pdbx_strand_id
1 'polypeptide(L)'
;MDRSYDKFSVGDDKMPPAHAGEDSSEAVPLVVDLDGTLVKSDTLFESVLWLIRQSPASILLLPIWLARGNAVLKSEIARRFKLNAENLPYRSDLLEYLQQQQAAGRKLVLATGAYQSVAYSAATHLNLFDEVLATTDSVNLTGELKRDELVKRFGLRGFDYIGDSKVDLPVWSACRIGHVAGRHTGLPAASLGAGTQQGKIFAERRPSLKTWVRAMRIYQWVKNILVVVPTLLNHHLDGEIVKTLAITFLAFSFVASGTYIANDLFDLAADRRHPRKSRRPLASGELSISQGISLAVFLLLAGFLLGVAIGKPLVVCLLIYLFLTLLYTSFLKGKPIIDVIALAMLYTLRVYAGGLVTQAYISPWLFQFSIFLFLSLAFAKRYSELRRSRQQRHLETPARGYRIHDLSIISQAGVGSGLLSGLVLALYVNGREIERMYPRPEMLWGVCPLFVYWIIRVWLIAHRGNMAEDAILFAFRDRVSYIVGFLIVLSALLGLVPNVN
;
A
#
# COMPACT_ATOMS: atom_id res chain seq x y z
N MET A 1 -76.56 2.14 -26.52
CA MET A 1 -76.58 3.42 -25.79
C MET A 1 -75.20 4.04 -25.92
N ASP A 2 -74.97 5.17 -26.56
CA ASP A 2 -75.80 6.03 -27.40
C ASP A 2 -74.83 6.84 -28.28
N ARG A 3 -75.36 7.39 -29.35
CA ARG A 3 -74.71 8.09 -30.46
C ARG A 3 -74.04 9.41 -30.04
N SER A 4 -73.04 9.85 -30.80
CA SER A 4 -73.17 11.07 -31.63
C SER A 4 -71.91 11.39 -32.44
N TYR A 5 -72.14 11.57 -33.75
CA TYR A 5 -71.23 12.11 -34.76
C TYR A 5 -71.48 13.63 -34.97
N ASP A 6 -70.51 14.26 -35.66
CA ASP A 6 -70.54 15.50 -36.46
C ASP A 6 -70.35 16.88 -35.80
N LYS A 7 -69.28 17.60 -36.22
CA LYS A 7 -69.37 18.58 -37.33
C LYS A 7 -68.00 19.15 -37.76
N PHE A 8 -67.89 19.36 -39.07
CA PHE A 8 -66.85 20.06 -39.84
C PHE A 8 -66.71 21.56 -39.53
N SER A 9 -65.50 22.12 -39.70
CA SER A 9 -65.31 23.45 -40.31
C SER A 9 -63.98 23.55 -41.07
N VAL A 10 -64.04 24.31 -42.16
CA VAL A 10 -63.12 24.43 -43.29
C VAL A 10 -62.00 25.46 -43.04
N GLY A 11 -60.79 25.13 -43.53
CA GLY A 11 -59.85 26.00 -44.27
C GLY A 11 -59.28 27.25 -43.61
N ASP A 12 -57.95 27.29 -43.49
CA ASP A 12 -57.17 28.47 -43.89
C ASP A 12 -55.73 28.06 -44.26
N ASP A 13 -55.41 28.29 -45.53
CA ASP A 13 -54.10 28.11 -46.14
C ASP A 13 -53.19 29.25 -45.68
N LYS A 14 -52.17 28.96 -44.86
CA LYS A 14 -51.06 29.88 -44.59
C LYS A 14 -49.73 29.14 -44.62
N MET A 15 -48.98 29.44 -45.69
CA MET A 15 -47.53 29.44 -45.86
C MET A 15 -46.68 28.99 -44.65
N PRO A 16 -45.73 28.06 -44.84
CA PRO A 16 -44.84 27.64 -43.75
C PRO A 16 -43.92 28.81 -43.35
N PRO A 17 -43.82 29.18 -42.06
CA PRO A 17 -42.81 30.13 -41.66
C PRO A 17 -41.45 29.43 -41.67
N ALA A 18 -40.57 30.01 -42.47
CA ALA A 18 -39.12 29.98 -42.45
C ALA A 18 -38.45 29.03 -41.45
N HIS A 19 -37.57 28.18 -41.99
CA HIS A 19 -36.42 27.63 -41.29
C HIS A 19 -35.70 28.76 -40.52
N ALA A 20 -36.03 28.91 -39.24
CA ALA A 20 -35.15 29.56 -38.31
C ALA A 20 -33.93 28.64 -38.22
N GLY A 21 -32.80 29.14 -38.74
CA GLY A 21 -31.53 28.45 -38.64
C GLY A 21 -31.31 28.01 -37.19
N GLU A 22 -31.22 26.70 -37.00
CA GLU A 22 -30.50 26.14 -35.88
C GLU A 22 -29.06 26.65 -36.02
N ASP A 23 -28.77 27.78 -35.38
CA ASP A 23 -27.41 28.09 -34.97
C ASP A 23 -26.99 26.94 -34.05
N SER A 24 -26.35 25.93 -34.64
CA SER A 24 -25.54 24.97 -33.94
C SER A 24 -24.40 25.75 -33.28
N SER A 25 -24.66 26.39 -32.15
CA SER A 25 -23.61 26.95 -31.31
C SER A 25 -22.79 25.75 -30.85
N GLU A 26 -21.67 25.47 -31.53
CA GLU A 26 -20.74 24.42 -31.13
C GLU A 26 -20.46 24.59 -29.64
N ALA A 27 -20.82 23.57 -28.86
CA ALA A 27 -20.65 23.62 -27.42
C ALA A 27 -19.17 23.84 -27.10
N VAL A 28 -18.86 24.97 -26.45
CA VAL A 28 -17.50 25.37 -26.04
C VAL A 28 -16.72 24.17 -25.49
N PRO A 29 -15.51 23.86 -25.99
CA PRO A 29 -14.77 22.66 -25.64
C PRO A 29 -14.50 22.57 -24.13
N LEU A 30 -14.49 21.35 -23.60
CA LEU A 30 -14.12 21.06 -22.22
C LEU A 30 -12.71 20.48 -22.18
N VAL A 31 -11.80 21.23 -21.57
CA VAL A 31 -10.40 20.87 -21.42
C VAL A 31 -10.17 20.29 -20.03
N VAL A 32 -9.45 19.17 -19.95
CA VAL A 32 -9.24 18.43 -18.71
C VAL A 32 -7.76 18.14 -18.52
N ASP A 33 -7.23 18.40 -17.32
CA ASP A 33 -5.89 17.95 -16.94
C ASP A 33 -5.87 16.47 -16.50
N LEU A 34 -4.70 15.84 -16.56
CA LEU A 34 -4.53 14.42 -16.23
C LEU A 34 -4.17 14.18 -14.76
N ASP A 35 -3.05 14.74 -14.31
CA ASP A 35 -2.41 14.40 -13.03
C ASP A 35 -3.10 15.15 -11.89
N GLY A 36 -3.50 14.46 -10.83
CA GLY A 36 -4.30 15.05 -9.74
C GLY A 36 -5.75 15.41 -10.11
N THR A 37 -6.02 15.67 -11.40
CA THR A 37 -7.34 15.97 -11.96
C THR A 37 -8.09 14.70 -12.37
N LEU A 38 -7.84 14.14 -13.57
CA LEU A 38 -8.52 12.93 -14.05
C LEU A 38 -8.09 11.67 -13.28
N VAL A 39 -6.81 11.61 -12.92
CA VAL A 39 -6.17 10.55 -12.15
C VAL A 39 -5.85 11.07 -10.76
N LYS A 40 -6.14 10.31 -9.70
CA LYS A 40 -5.84 10.69 -8.30
C LYS A 40 -4.35 10.69 -7.94
N SER A 41 -3.51 10.33 -8.89
CA SER A 41 -2.07 10.13 -8.74
C SER A 41 -1.33 11.06 -9.68
N ASP A 42 -0.01 11.10 -9.52
CA ASP A 42 0.90 11.87 -10.35
C ASP A 42 1.75 10.88 -11.16
N THR A 43 1.56 10.89 -12.48
CA THR A 43 2.19 9.97 -13.42
C THR A 43 3.70 10.17 -13.53
N LEU A 44 4.23 11.36 -13.22
CA LEU A 44 5.67 11.60 -13.16
C LEU A 44 6.28 10.87 -11.97
N PHE A 45 5.70 11.01 -10.77
CA PHE A 45 6.19 10.28 -9.59
C PHE A 45 6.11 8.77 -9.77
N GLU A 46 5.04 8.25 -10.39
CA GLU A 46 4.94 6.83 -10.72
C GLU A 46 6.05 6.36 -11.66
N SER A 47 6.31 7.15 -12.70
CA SER A 47 7.34 6.83 -13.68
C SER A 47 8.75 6.86 -13.06
N VAL A 48 9.01 7.80 -12.15
CA VAL A 48 10.26 7.85 -11.36
C VAL A 48 10.40 6.63 -10.45
N LEU A 49 9.36 6.26 -9.70
CA LEU A 49 9.39 5.08 -8.83
C LEU A 49 9.66 3.80 -9.61
N TRP A 50 9.05 3.66 -10.78
CA TRP A 50 9.30 2.53 -11.66
C TRP A 50 10.73 2.52 -12.20
N LEU A 51 11.24 3.67 -12.63
CA LEU A 51 12.61 3.80 -13.12
C LEU A 51 13.63 3.39 -12.05
N ILE A 52 13.46 3.88 -10.81
CA ILE A 52 14.32 3.52 -9.67
C ILE A 52 14.23 2.03 -9.35
N ARG A 53 13.03 1.43 -9.48
CA ARG A 53 12.86 -0.01 -9.24
C ARG A 53 13.64 -0.87 -10.25
N GLN A 54 13.63 -0.49 -11.52
CA GLN A 54 14.33 -1.23 -12.59
C GLN A 54 15.84 -0.96 -12.58
N SER A 55 16.22 0.29 -12.34
CA SER A 55 17.60 0.74 -12.33
C SER A 55 17.81 1.72 -11.16
N PRO A 56 18.19 1.23 -9.97
CA PRO A 56 18.41 2.09 -8.80
C PRO A 56 19.43 3.20 -9.03
N ALA A 57 20.44 2.96 -9.87
CA ALA A 57 21.45 3.96 -10.23
C ALA A 57 20.87 5.18 -10.97
N SER A 58 19.72 5.05 -11.62
CA SER A 58 19.07 6.15 -12.34
C SER A 58 18.64 7.30 -11.42
N ILE A 59 18.55 7.08 -10.09
CA ILE A 59 18.29 8.16 -9.13
C ILE A 59 19.34 9.28 -9.21
N LEU A 60 20.60 8.93 -9.53
CA LEU A 60 21.71 9.88 -9.65
C LEU A 60 21.61 10.74 -10.92
N LEU A 61 20.84 10.29 -11.92
CA LEU A 61 20.64 11.00 -13.18
C LEU A 61 19.48 12.00 -13.11
N LEU A 62 18.53 11.82 -12.19
CA LEU A 62 17.36 12.70 -12.05
C LEU A 62 17.76 14.19 -11.86
N PRO A 63 18.74 14.54 -11.00
CA PRO A 63 19.16 15.94 -10.86
C PRO A 63 19.80 16.50 -12.14
N ILE A 64 20.54 15.67 -12.88
CA ILE A 64 21.20 16.06 -14.14
C ILE A 64 20.14 16.37 -15.20
N TRP A 65 19.11 15.54 -15.33
CA TRP A 65 18.02 15.78 -16.28
C TRP A 65 17.16 16.98 -15.87
N LEU A 66 16.89 17.14 -14.58
CA LEU A 66 16.15 18.29 -14.05
C LEU A 66 16.91 19.61 -14.30
N ALA A 67 18.23 19.63 -14.12
CA ALA A 67 19.07 20.79 -14.41
C ALA A 67 19.04 21.22 -15.90
N ARG A 68 18.73 20.28 -16.81
CA ARG A 68 18.52 20.55 -18.24
C ARG A 68 17.07 20.97 -18.57
N GLY A 69 16.17 20.96 -17.59
CA GLY A 69 14.78 21.40 -17.71
C GLY A 69 13.74 20.30 -17.47
N ASN A 70 12.54 20.71 -17.06
CA ASN A 70 11.42 19.79 -16.76
C ASN A 70 10.97 18.95 -17.96
N ALA A 71 10.99 19.51 -19.17
CA ALA A 71 10.67 18.79 -20.40
C ALA A 71 11.66 17.64 -20.65
N VAL A 72 12.97 17.91 -20.46
CA VAL A 72 14.05 16.92 -20.60
C VAL A 72 13.89 15.80 -19.58
N LEU A 73 13.64 16.14 -18.31
CA LEU A 73 13.38 15.14 -17.26
C LEU A 73 12.22 14.20 -17.65
N LYS A 74 11.08 14.77 -18.04
CA LYS A 74 9.88 14.01 -18.42
C LYS A 74 10.13 13.14 -19.66
N SER A 75 10.85 13.65 -20.66
CA SER A 75 11.23 12.92 -21.87
C SER A 75 12.17 11.75 -21.56
N GLU A 76 13.24 11.96 -20.81
CA GLU A 76 14.21 10.90 -20.46
C GLU A 76 13.57 9.77 -19.65
N ILE A 77 12.65 10.11 -18.75
CA ILE A 77 11.87 9.11 -18.00
C ILE A 77 10.94 8.34 -18.95
N ALA A 78 10.16 9.04 -19.78
CA ALA A 78 9.18 8.42 -20.68
C ALA A 78 9.81 7.54 -21.78
N ARG A 79 11.05 7.83 -22.19
CA ARG A 79 11.83 6.98 -23.11
C ARG A 79 12.21 5.64 -22.48
N ARG A 80 12.44 5.61 -21.16
CA ARG A 80 12.84 4.40 -20.42
C ARG A 80 11.66 3.63 -19.86
N PHE A 81 10.52 4.29 -19.66
CA PHE A 81 9.31 3.68 -19.13
C PHE A 81 8.06 4.12 -19.87
N LYS A 82 7.30 3.13 -20.36
CA LYS A 82 5.95 3.34 -20.86
C LYS A 82 4.96 3.01 -19.75
N LEU A 83 4.29 4.04 -19.24
CA LEU A 83 3.24 3.88 -18.24
C LEU A 83 1.99 3.25 -18.88
N ASN A 84 1.50 2.15 -18.31
CA ASN A 84 0.21 1.57 -18.68
C ASN A 84 -0.91 2.34 -17.96
N ALA A 85 -1.71 3.07 -18.73
CA ALA A 85 -2.78 3.91 -18.21
C ALA A 85 -4.00 3.11 -17.70
N GLU A 86 -4.18 1.87 -18.13
CA GLU A 86 -5.37 1.05 -17.90
C GLU A 86 -5.71 0.85 -16.41
N ASN A 87 -4.70 0.84 -15.55
CA ASN A 87 -4.87 0.61 -14.12
C ASN A 87 -4.57 1.87 -13.29
N LEU A 88 -4.63 3.07 -13.87
CA LEU A 88 -4.49 4.31 -13.12
C LEU A 88 -5.70 4.52 -12.19
N PRO A 89 -5.53 5.19 -11.03
CA PRO A 89 -6.61 5.43 -10.09
C PRO A 89 -7.47 6.60 -10.57
N TYR A 90 -8.28 6.35 -11.60
CA TYR A 90 -9.18 7.35 -12.17
C TYR A 90 -10.26 7.80 -11.19
N ARG A 91 -10.73 9.05 -11.37
CA ARG A 91 -11.89 9.60 -10.67
C ARG A 91 -13.18 9.17 -11.36
N SER A 92 -13.95 8.28 -10.73
CA SER A 92 -15.20 7.76 -11.31
C SER A 92 -16.25 8.86 -11.51
N ASP A 93 -16.39 9.76 -10.55
CA ASP A 93 -17.30 10.92 -10.62
C ASP A 93 -16.98 11.86 -11.78
N LEU A 94 -15.69 12.11 -12.03
CA LEU A 94 -15.25 12.93 -13.14
C LEU A 94 -15.39 12.18 -14.48
N LEU A 95 -15.08 10.89 -14.53
CA LEU A 95 -15.27 10.07 -15.74
C LEU A 95 -16.74 10.02 -16.16
N GLU A 96 -17.65 9.79 -15.21
CA GLU A 96 -19.10 9.81 -15.46
C GLU A 96 -19.55 11.17 -16.02
N TYR A 97 -19.02 12.28 -15.48
CA TYR A 97 -19.31 13.61 -16.01
C TYR A 97 -18.77 13.82 -17.43
N LEU A 98 -17.55 13.37 -17.73
CA LEU A 98 -16.97 13.50 -19.07
C LEU A 98 -17.74 12.66 -20.09
N GLN A 99 -18.14 11.44 -19.74
CA GLN A 99 -18.99 10.60 -20.59
C GLN A 99 -20.33 11.28 -20.91
N GLN A 100 -20.96 11.95 -19.93
CA GLN A 100 -22.17 12.74 -20.16
C GLN A 100 -21.93 13.92 -21.11
N GLN A 101 -20.78 14.61 -21.00
CA GLN A 101 -20.44 15.73 -21.89
C GLN A 101 -20.15 15.26 -23.32
N GLN A 102 -19.43 14.14 -23.48
CA GLN A 102 -19.18 13.53 -24.79
C GLN A 102 -20.50 13.10 -25.46
N ALA A 103 -21.40 12.46 -24.70
CA ALA A 103 -22.72 12.06 -25.19
C ALA A 103 -23.60 13.25 -25.61
N ALA A 104 -23.38 14.43 -25.02
CA ALA A 104 -24.01 15.68 -25.41
C ALA A 104 -23.36 16.35 -26.64
N GLY A 105 -22.41 15.69 -27.30
CA GLY A 105 -21.71 16.20 -28.50
C GLY A 105 -20.65 17.26 -28.20
N ARG A 106 -20.26 17.43 -26.94
CA ARG A 106 -19.26 18.44 -26.55
C ARG A 106 -17.85 17.93 -26.81
N LYS A 107 -17.05 18.74 -27.53
CA LYS A 107 -15.63 18.43 -27.77
C LYS A 107 -14.84 18.35 -26.44
N LEU A 108 -14.14 17.24 -26.23
CA LEU A 108 -13.31 16.98 -25.06
C LEU A 108 -11.82 17.01 -25.42
N VAL A 109 -11.04 17.77 -24.67
CA VAL A 109 -9.60 17.93 -24.89
C VAL A 109 -8.83 17.53 -23.64
N LEU A 110 -7.85 16.63 -23.77
CA LEU A 110 -6.92 16.31 -22.70
C LEU A 110 -5.71 17.25 -22.79
N ALA A 111 -5.55 18.19 -21.86
CA ALA A 111 -4.42 19.12 -21.84
C ALA A 111 -3.60 18.97 -20.56
N THR A 112 -2.42 18.33 -20.67
CA THR A 112 -1.67 17.88 -19.50
C THR A 112 -0.19 18.25 -19.50
N GLY A 113 0.35 18.46 -18.29
CA GLY A 113 1.78 18.53 -18.08
C GLY A 113 2.50 17.19 -18.25
N ALA A 114 1.80 16.06 -18.29
CA ALA A 114 2.41 14.75 -18.53
C ALA A 114 3.07 14.68 -19.92
N TYR A 115 4.10 13.84 -20.06
CA TYR A 115 4.75 13.63 -21.35
C TYR A 115 3.78 12.98 -22.35
N GLN A 116 3.91 13.31 -23.63
CA GLN A 116 2.99 12.87 -24.70
C GLN A 116 2.69 11.37 -24.69
N SER A 117 3.68 10.49 -24.46
CA SER A 117 3.44 9.04 -24.45
C SER A 117 2.50 8.60 -23.32
N VAL A 118 2.52 9.30 -22.18
CA VAL A 118 1.62 9.06 -21.04
C VAL A 118 0.22 9.60 -21.36
N ALA A 119 0.15 10.83 -21.89
CA ALA A 119 -1.11 11.47 -22.25
C ALA A 119 -1.89 10.65 -23.31
N TYR A 120 -1.21 10.23 -24.39
CA TYR A 120 -1.82 9.40 -25.43
C TYR A 120 -2.20 8.01 -24.93
N SER A 121 -1.41 7.40 -24.03
CA SER A 121 -1.76 6.13 -23.38
C SER A 121 -3.08 6.25 -22.61
N ALA A 122 -3.27 7.33 -21.83
CA ALA A 122 -4.51 7.60 -21.11
C ALA A 122 -5.69 7.91 -22.04
N ALA A 123 -5.48 8.76 -23.05
CA ALA A 123 -6.53 9.13 -24.00
C ALA A 123 -7.03 7.91 -24.81
N THR A 124 -6.10 7.06 -25.27
CA THR A 124 -6.43 5.83 -26.01
C THR A 124 -7.20 4.84 -25.14
N HIS A 125 -6.79 4.68 -23.87
CA HIS A 125 -7.47 3.78 -22.95
C HIS A 125 -8.92 4.21 -22.66
N LEU A 126 -9.13 5.51 -22.44
CA LEU A 126 -10.45 6.05 -22.09
C LEU A 126 -11.36 6.21 -23.29
N ASN A 127 -10.80 6.49 -24.48
CA ASN A 127 -11.54 6.74 -25.71
C ASN A 127 -12.61 7.86 -25.58
N LEU A 128 -12.29 8.90 -24.80
CA LEU A 128 -13.19 10.04 -24.52
C LEU A 128 -12.77 11.34 -25.19
N PHE A 129 -11.51 11.49 -25.58
CA PHE A 129 -10.95 12.78 -25.98
C PHE A 129 -10.78 12.89 -27.50
N ASP A 130 -11.22 14.02 -28.06
CA ASP A 130 -11.07 14.33 -29.48
C ASP A 130 -9.66 14.86 -29.79
N GLU A 131 -9.01 15.48 -28.81
CA GLU A 131 -7.71 16.11 -28.96
C GLU A 131 -6.86 15.97 -27.70
N VAL A 132 -5.54 15.83 -27.87
CA VAL A 132 -4.58 15.69 -26.77
C VAL A 132 -3.46 16.72 -26.92
N LEU A 133 -3.27 17.55 -25.90
CA LEU A 133 -2.18 18.50 -25.75
C LEU A 133 -1.32 18.05 -24.56
N ALA A 134 -0.03 17.84 -24.79
CA ALA A 134 0.87 17.26 -23.80
C ALA A 134 2.27 17.86 -23.85
N THR A 135 3.06 17.62 -22.81
CA THR A 135 4.49 17.96 -22.78
C THR A 135 5.26 17.16 -23.84
N THR A 136 6.12 17.84 -24.60
CA THR A 136 7.02 17.28 -25.61
C THR A 136 8.48 17.41 -25.16
N ASP A 137 9.43 17.05 -26.03
CA ASP A 137 10.87 17.16 -25.73
C ASP A 137 11.34 18.61 -25.55
N SER A 138 10.66 19.57 -26.17
CA SER A 138 11.04 20.99 -26.17
C SER A 138 10.12 21.86 -25.30
N VAL A 139 8.87 21.45 -25.06
CA VAL A 139 7.87 22.27 -24.38
C VAL A 139 7.26 21.52 -23.20
N ASN A 140 7.39 22.08 -21.99
CA ASN A 140 6.69 21.60 -20.79
C ASN A 140 5.34 22.31 -20.67
N LEU A 141 4.25 21.62 -21.05
CA LEU A 141 2.90 22.18 -21.16
C LEU A 141 2.22 22.33 -19.78
N THR A 142 2.69 23.28 -18.98
CA THR A 142 2.16 23.57 -17.64
C THR A 142 2.04 25.08 -17.43
N GLY A 143 1.12 25.52 -16.57
CA GLY A 143 0.99 26.93 -16.19
C GLY A 143 0.69 27.84 -17.38
N GLU A 144 1.49 28.90 -17.53
CA GLU A 144 1.29 29.92 -18.58
C GLU A 144 1.43 29.35 -20.00
N LEU A 145 2.38 28.44 -20.24
CA LEU A 145 2.53 27.81 -21.55
C LEU A 145 1.28 26.99 -21.94
N LYS A 146 0.66 26.32 -20.96
CA LYS A 146 -0.61 25.60 -21.18
C LYS A 146 -1.73 26.59 -21.49
N ARG A 147 -1.82 27.71 -20.76
CA ARG A 147 -2.78 28.79 -21.03
C ARG A 147 -2.62 29.34 -22.45
N ASP A 148 -1.40 29.71 -22.83
CA ASP A 148 -1.13 30.36 -24.11
C ASP A 148 -1.47 29.47 -25.29
N GLU A 149 -1.15 28.18 -25.20
CA GLU A 149 -1.53 27.20 -26.22
C GLU A 149 -3.05 27.04 -26.32
N LEU A 150 -3.77 26.98 -25.19
CA LEU A 150 -5.23 26.88 -25.18
C LEU A 150 -5.92 28.15 -25.72
N VAL A 151 -5.42 29.32 -25.34
CA VAL A 151 -5.93 30.62 -25.84
C VAL A 151 -5.65 30.77 -27.33
N LYS A 152 -4.49 30.33 -27.81
CA LYS A 152 -4.17 30.32 -29.24
C LYS A 152 -5.14 29.44 -30.04
N ARG A 153 -5.57 28.32 -29.47
CA ARG A 153 -6.41 27.32 -30.15
C ARG A 153 -7.90 27.63 -30.10
N PHE A 154 -8.39 28.12 -28.96
CA PHE A 154 -9.82 28.29 -28.70
C PHE A 154 -10.22 29.75 -28.47
N GLY A 155 -9.25 30.66 -28.32
CA GLY A 155 -9.50 32.05 -27.94
C GLY A 155 -9.62 32.25 -26.43
N LEU A 156 -9.51 33.51 -25.99
CA LEU A 156 -9.73 33.88 -24.60
C LEU A 156 -11.20 33.62 -24.23
N ARG A 157 -11.44 32.86 -23.16
CA ARG A 157 -12.77 32.37 -22.74
C ARG A 157 -13.50 31.53 -23.80
N GLY A 158 -12.77 30.93 -24.73
CA GLY A 158 -13.34 30.01 -25.72
C GLY A 158 -13.31 28.53 -25.30
N PHE A 159 -13.00 28.23 -24.04
CA PHE A 159 -12.97 26.86 -23.50
C PHE A 159 -13.34 26.86 -22.01
N ASP A 160 -13.85 25.73 -21.51
CA ASP A 160 -13.97 25.46 -20.07
C ASP A 160 -12.84 24.53 -19.63
N TYR A 161 -12.40 24.62 -18.38
CA TYR A 161 -11.21 23.91 -17.91
C TYR A 161 -11.44 23.21 -16.57
N ILE A 162 -10.94 21.98 -16.45
CA ILE A 162 -10.88 21.20 -15.21
C ILE A 162 -9.41 21.02 -14.81
N GLY A 163 -9.04 21.51 -13.63
CA GLY A 163 -7.69 21.36 -13.04
C GLY A 163 -7.76 21.07 -11.54
N ASP A 164 -6.62 20.89 -10.89
CA ASP A 164 -6.54 20.49 -9.47
C ASP A 164 -5.62 21.36 -8.61
N SER A 165 -4.77 22.20 -9.20
CA SER A 165 -3.65 22.78 -8.49
C SER A 165 -3.43 24.27 -8.76
N LYS A 166 -2.55 24.91 -7.97
CA LYS A 166 -2.17 26.31 -8.19
C LYS A 166 -1.45 26.53 -9.53
N VAL A 167 -0.88 25.48 -10.12
CA VAL A 167 -0.22 25.57 -11.43
C VAL A 167 -1.26 25.86 -12.53
N ASP A 168 -2.54 25.56 -12.28
CA ASP A 168 -3.63 25.81 -13.22
C ASP A 168 -4.24 27.21 -13.12
N LEU A 169 -3.83 28.05 -12.15
CA LEU A 169 -4.33 29.42 -12.00
C LEU A 169 -4.25 30.25 -13.28
N PRO A 170 -3.16 30.22 -14.07
CA PRO A 170 -3.10 30.95 -15.34
C PRO A 170 -4.10 30.43 -16.38
N VAL A 171 -4.45 29.14 -16.34
CA VAL A 171 -5.41 28.54 -17.28
C VAL A 171 -6.83 28.88 -16.86
N TRP A 172 -7.14 28.79 -15.57
CA TRP A 172 -8.44 29.20 -15.03
C TRP A 172 -8.74 30.68 -15.32
N SER A 173 -7.76 31.57 -15.26
CA SER A 173 -7.98 32.99 -15.57
C SER A 173 -8.29 33.29 -17.03
N ALA A 174 -8.04 32.33 -17.94
CA ALA A 174 -8.28 32.46 -19.36
C ALA A 174 -9.48 31.63 -19.86
N CYS A 175 -10.02 30.73 -19.05
CA CYS A 175 -11.17 29.91 -19.41
C CYS A 175 -12.50 30.63 -19.11
N ARG A 176 -13.60 30.12 -19.66
CA ARG A 176 -14.95 30.64 -19.42
C ARG A 176 -15.51 30.10 -18.10
N ILE A 177 -15.57 28.78 -17.96
CA ILE A 177 -15.94 28.09 -16.72
C ILE A 177 -14.75 27.28 -16.20
N GLY A 178 -14.38 27.53 -14.95
CA GLY A 178 -13.33 26.81 -14.23
C GLY A 178 -13.91 25.78 -13.27
N HIS A 179 -13.72 24.50 -13.57
CA HIS A 179 -14.00 23.38 -12.68
C HIS A 179 -12.76 23.04 -11.85
N VAL A 180 -12.98 22.60 -10.62
CA VAL A 180 -11.90 22.22 -9.69
C VAL A 180 -12.05 20.75 -9.33
N ALA A 181 -10.97 19.98 -9.47
CA ALA A 181 -10.91 18.58 -9.06
C ALA A 181 -9.88 18.37 -7.94
N GLY A 182 -9.99 17.24 -7.24
CA GLY A 182 -8.95 16.76 -6.35
C GLY A 182 -8.99 17.30 -4.92
N ARG A 183 -7.82 17.40 -4.30
CA ARG A 183 -7.68 17.65 -2.84
C ARG A 183 -7.61 19.12 -2.47
N HIS A 184 -7.32 19.97 -3.45
CA HIS A 184 -7.24 21.42 -3.27
C HIS A 184 -8.57 22.12 -3.60
N THR A 185 -9.69 21.51 -3.19
CA THR A 185 -11.05 22.09 -3.37
C THR A 185 -11.32 23.33 -2.52
N GLY A 186 -10.38 23.72 -1.65
CA GLY A 186 -10.41 24.97 -0.89
C GLY A 186 -9.83 26.16 -1.65
N LEU A 187 -9.54 26.03 -2.95
CA LEU A 187 -9.22 27.17 -3.82
C LEU A 187 -10.46 28.09 -3.87
N PRO A 188 -10.40 29.32 -3.31
CA PRO A 188 -11.54 30.22 -3.28
C PRO A 188 -12.01 30.56 -4.69
N ALA A 189 -13.30 30.87 -4.90
CA ALA A 189 -13.79 31.39 -6.18
C ALA A 189 -12.91 32.56 -6.71
N ALA A 190 -12.37 33.37 -5.79
CA ALA A 190 -11.44 34.47 -6.07
C ALA A 190 -10.11 34.04 -6.75
N SER A 191 -9.76 32.75 -6.71
CA SER A 191 -8.55 32.21 -7.34
C SER A 191 -8.73 31.81 -8.80
N LEU A 192 -9.96 31.78 -9.32
CA LEU A 192 -10.24 31.47 -10.72
C LEU A 192 -9.91 32.62 -11.70
N GLY A 193 -9.52 33.79 -11.19
CA GLY A 193 -9.23 34.98 -11.99
C GLY A 193 -10.47 35.83 -12.29
N ALA A 194 -10.26 37.13 -12.54
CA ALA A 194 -11.35 38.06 -12.78
C ALA A 194 -12.12 37.72 -14.07
N GLY A 195 -13.40 37.34 -13.92
CA GLY A 195 -14.31 37.07 -15.03
C GLY A 195 -14.39 35.62 -15.51
N THR A 196 -13.78 34.68 -14.78
CA THR A 196 -14.03 33.23 -14.94
C THR A 196 -15.18 32.80 -14.03
N GLN A 197 -16.14 32.05 -14.57
CA GLN A 197 -17.24 31.49 -13.78
C GLN A 197 -16.81 30.22 -13.05
N GLN A 198 -17.24 30.06 -11.80
CA GLN A 198 -16.98 28.84 -11.04
C GLN A 198 -17.91 27.72 -11.53
N GLY A 199 -17.30 26.61 -11.96
CA GLY A 199 -18.00 25.40 -12.36
C GLY A 199 -18.17 24.39 -11.22
N LYS A 200 -18.43 23.14 -11.61
CA LYS A 200 -18.51 21.99 -10.68
C LYS A 200 -17.19 21.77 -9.92
N ILE A 201 -17.32 21.31 -8.67
CA ILE A 201 -16.21 20.89 -7.82
C ILE A 201 -16.26 19.37 -7.64
N PHE A 202 -15.22 18.67 -8.08
CA PHE A 202 -15.03 17.23 -7.92
C PHE A 202 -14.15 16.97 -6.69
N ALA A 203 -14.76 17.05 -5.50
CA ALA A 203 -14.03 17.04 -4.25
C ALA A 203 -13.54 15.65 -3.84
N GLU A 204 -12.24 15.54 -3.56
CA GLU A 204 -11.69 14.36 -2.92
C GLU A 204 -11.74 14.47 -1.40
N ARG A 205 -12.15 13.38 -0.73
CA ARG A 205 -12.07 13.31 0.73
C ARG A 205 -10.60 13.34 1.15
N ARG A 206 -10.27 14.24 2.08
CA ARG A 206 -8.93 14.26 2.71
C ARG A 206 -8.66 12.92 3.39
N PRO A 207 -7.40 12.45 3.41
CA PRO A 207 -7.04 11.20 4.06
C PRO A 207 -7.41 11.28 5.55
N SER A 208 -8.28 10.37 5.98
CA SER A 208 -8.64 10.25 7.40
C SER A 208 -7.46 9.70 8.22
N LEU A 209 -7.47 9.86 9.55
CA LEU A 209 -6.50 9.22 10.44
C LEU A 209 -6.44 7.69 10.20
N LYS A 210 -7.60 7.07 9.92
CA LYS A 210 -7.71 5.64 9.59
C LYS A 210 -6.93 5.28 8.32
N THR A 211 -6.88 6.17 7.33
CA THR A 211 -6.10 6.00 6.09
C THR A 211 -4.61 5.95 6.40
N TRP A 212 -4.11 6.85 7.24
CA TRP A 212 -2.71 6.88 7.70
C TRP A 212 -2.35 5.63 8.51
N VAL A 213 -3.18 5.24 9.47
CA VAL A 213 -3.01 4.01 10.26
C VAL A 213 -2.96 2.76 9.37
N ARG A 214 -3.82 2.70 8.34
CA ARG A 214 -3.82 1.60 7.36
C ARG A 214 -2.55 1.59 6.50
N ALA A 215 -2.05 2.76 6.10
CA ALA A 215 -0.81 2.89 5.33
C ALA A 215 0.41 2.43 6.13
N MET A 216 0.50 2.81 7.42
CA MET A 216 1.55 2.35 8.33
C MET A 216 1.44 0.86 8.68
N ARG A 217 0.29 0.22 8.41
CA ARG A 217 0.02 -1.17 8.77
C ARG A 217 0.23 -1.45 10.26
N ILE A 218 -0.30 -0.59 11.15
CA ILE A 218 -0.13 -0.72 12.62
C ILE A 218 -0.48 -2.12 13.14
N TYR A 219 -1.46 -2.81 12.53
CA TYR A 219 -1.79 -4.20 12.90
C TYR A 219 -0.62 -5.19 12.77
N GLN A 220 0.42 -4.88 11.99
CA GLN A 220 1.65 -5.68 11.85
C GLN A 220 2.64 -5.45 13.00
N TRP A 221 2.49 -4.37 13.78
CA TRP A 221 3.39 -4.05 14.89
C TRP A 221 3.35 -5.12 15.98
N VAL A 222 2.27 -5.90 16.05
CA VAL A 222 2.15 -7.06 16.94
C VAL A 222 3.34 -8.02 16.83
N LYS A 223 3.98 -8.13 15.65
CA LYS A 223 5.18 -8.96 15.44
C LYS A 223 6.39 -8.46 16.19
N ASN A 224 6.44 -7.16 16.49
CA ASN A 224 7.54 -6.56 17.22
C ASN A 224 7.41 -6.79 18.73
N ILE A 225 6.29 -7.32 19.23
CA ILE A 225 6.17 -7.79 20.63
C ILE A 225 7.23 -8.86 20.93
N LEU A 226 7.72 -9.57 19.91
CA LEU A 226 8.81 -10.55 20.04
C LEU A 226 10.09 -9.99 20.69
N VAL A 227 10.32 -8.67 20.66
CA VAL A 227 11.48 -8.06 21.35
C VAL A 227 11.40 -8.21 22.87
N VAL A 228 10.21 -8.43 23.44
CA VAL A 228 10.00 -8.56 24.89
C VAL A 228 10.31 -9.97 25.39
N VAL A 229 10.25 -10.98 24.50
CA VAL A 229 10.29 -12.41 24.86
C VAL A 229 11.51 -12.80 25.70
N PRO A 230 12.76 -12.44 25.34
CA PRO A 230 13.93 -12.88 26.11
C PRO A 230 13.93 -12.31 27.53
N THR A 231 13.57 -11.05 27.67
CA THR A 231 13.57 -10.35 28.96
C THR A 231 12.48 -10.90 29.88
N LEU A 232 11.30 -11.18 29.33
CA LEU A 232 10.20 -11.81 30.06
C LEU A 232 10.61 -13.20 30.61
N LEU A 233 11.31 -14.00 29.81
CA LEU A 233 11.77 -15.34 30.21
C LEU A 233 12.88 -15.31 31.26
N ASN A 234 13.61 -14.21 31.38
CA ASN A 234 14.62 -14.02 32.43
C ASN A 234 14.05 -13.39 33.71
N HIS A 235 12.73 -13.17 33.79
CA HIS A 235 12.02 -12.58 34.94
C HIS A 235 12.56 -11.22 35.41
N HIS A 236 13.25 -10.49 34.53
CA HIS A 236 13.92 -9.25 34.88
C HIS A 236 13.20 -8.05 34.25
N LEU A 237 12.22 -7.50 34.98
CA LEU A 237 11.43 -6.35 34.54
C LEU A 237 11.54 -5.23 35.57
N ASP A 238 12.32 -4.21 35.24
CA ASP A 238 12.33 -2.92 35.95
C ASP A 238 11.84 -1.79 35.02
N GLY A 239 11.68 -0.59 35.58
CA GLY A 239 11.17 0.56 34.83
C GLY A 239 12.04 0.96 33.62
N GLU A 240 13.37 0.88 33.75
CA GLU A 240 14.29 1.26 32.68
C GLU A 240 14.34 0.21 31.56
N ILE A 241 14.24 -1.07 31.91
CA ILE A 241 14.12 -2.18 30.96
C ILE A 241 12.81 -2.09 30.20
N VAL A 242 11.68 -1.83 30.87
CA VAL A 242 10.38 -1.67 30.21
C VAL A 242 10.42 -0.49 29.24
N LYS A 243 11.03 0.63 29.62
CA LYS A 243 11.25 1.79 28.74
C LYS A 243 12.14 1.44 27.54
N THR A 244 13.24 0.72 27.76
CA THR A 244 14.16 0.23 26.71
C THR A 244 13.44 -0.67 25.70
N LEU A 245 12.62 -1.60 26.20
CA LEU A 245 11.80 -2.49 25.37
C LEU A 245 10.73 -1.72 24.60
N ALA A 246 10.07 -0.74 25.22
CA ALA A 246 9.06 0.10 24.56
C ALA A 246 9.67 0.91 23.40
N ILE A 247 10.83 1.53 23.61
CA ILE A 247 11.56 2.26 22.57
C ILE A 247 12.01 1.31 21.47
N THR A 248 12.53 0.13 21.82
CA THR A 248 12.95 -0.91 20.86
C THR A 248 11.78 -1.39 20.02
N PHE A 249 10.63 -1.64 20.64
CA PHE A 249 9.39 -2.01 19.95
C PHE A 249 8.96 -0.93 18.95
N LEU A 250 8.98 0.36 19.35
CA LEU A 250 8.64 1.47 18.48
C LEU A 250 9.64 1.63 17.33
N ALA A 251 10.94 1.48 17.60
CA ALA A 251 11.99 1.56 16.59
C ALA A 251 11.79 0.50 15.49
N PHE A 252 11.60 -0.77 15.87
CA PHE A 252 11.28 -1.84 14.91
C PHE A 252 9.96 -1.60 14.17
N SER A 253 8.97 -1.03 14.85
CA SER A 253 7.66 -0.73 14.26
C SER A 253 7.72 0.37 13.22
N PHE A 254 8.48 1.44 13.47
CA PHE A 254 8.67 2.52 12.52
C PHE A 254 9.52 2.07 11.33
N VAL A 255 10.63 1.37 11.55
CA VAL A 255 11.44 0.82 10.45
C VAL A 255 10.60 -0.13 9.59
N ALA A 256 9.87 -1.07 10.19
CA ALA A 256 9.01 -1.98 9.44
C ALA A 256 7.91 -1.25 8.63
N SER A 257 7.26 -0.24 9.23
CA SER A 257 6.21 0.54 8.57
C SER A 257 6.76 1.35 7.40
N GLY A 258 7.91 2.01 7.59
CA GLY A 258 8.60 2.74 6.53
C GLY A 258 8.99 1.83 5.36
N THR A 259 9.54 0.65 5.64
CA THR A 259 9.85 -0.34 4.60
C THR A 259 8.60 -0.87 3.90
N TYR A 260 7.49 -1.09 4.62
CA TYR A 260 6.23 -1.51 3.98
C TYR A 260 5.65 -0.45 3.05
N ILE A 261 5.68 0.83 3.45
CA ILE A 261 5.23 1.94 2.61
C ILE A 261 6.13 2.07 1.39
N ALA A 262 7.46 2.00 1.56
CA ALA A 262 8.40 2.01 0.44
C ALA A 262 8.13 0.85 -0.55
N ASN A 263 7.88 -0.35 -0.04
CA ASN A 263 7.53 -1.48 -0.91
C ASN A 263 6.19 -1.27 -1.64
N ASP A 264 5.18 -0.71 -0.97
CA ASP A 264 3.88 -0.40 -1.59
C ASP A 264 4.00 0.67 -2.69
N LEU A 265 4.91 1.64 -2.53
CA LEU A 265 5.25 2.63 -3.57
C LEU A 265 5.89 1.95 -4.80
N PHE A 266 6.84 1.04 -4.59
CA PHE A 266 7.48 0.33 -5.71
C PHE A 266 6.58 -0.73 -6.36
N ASP A 267 5.57 -1.23 -5.66
CA ASP A 267 4.63 -2.25 -6.15
C ASP A 267 3.30 -1.65 -6.64
N LEU A 268 3.16 -0.32 -6.77
CA LEU A 268 1.92 0.40 -7.14
C LEU A 268 1.17 -0.25 -8.32
N ALA A 269 1.83 -0.44 -9.46
CA ALA A 269 1.20 -0.99 -10.66
C ALA A 269 0.71 -2.44 -10.45
N ALA A 270 1.46 -3.25 -9.70
CA ALA A 270 1.07 -4.62 -9.38
C ALA A 270 -0.07 -4.66 -8.35
N ASP A 271 -0.05 -3.75 -7.38
CA ASP A 271 -1.07 -3.66 -6.35
C ASP A 271 -2.43 -3.23 -6.92
N ARG A 272 -2.46 -2.32 -7.90
CA ARG A 272 -3.70 -1.88 -8.56
C ARG A 272 -4.41 -2.99 -9.34
N ARG A 273 -3.66 -3.90 -9.96
CA ARG A 273 -4.21 -5.08 -10.66
C ARG A 273 -4.75 -6.15 -9.71
N HIS A 274 -4.37 -6.12 -8.43
CA HIS A 274 -4.71 -7.19 -7.50
C HIS A 274 -6.03 -6.92 -6.75
N PRO A 275 -7.01 -7.86 -6.73
CA PRO A 275 -8.37 -7.63 -6.23
C PRO A 275 -8.48 -7.02 -4.82
N ARG A 276 -7.61 -7.43 -3.90
CA ARG A 276 -7.54 -6.88 -2.53
C ARG A 276 -6.54 -5.73 -2.34
N LYS A 277 -5.42 -5.71 -3.08
CA LYS A 277 -4.34 -4.75 -2.83
C LYS A 277 -4.60 -3.41 -3.53
N SER A 278 -5.49 -3.40 -4.52
CA SER A 278 -5.99 -2.17 -5.15
C SER A 278 -6.65 -1.22 -4.15
N ARG A 279 -7.19 -1.76 -3.05
CA ARG A 279 -7.78 -1.00 -1.93
C ARG A 279 -6.75 -0.42 -0.96
N ARG A 280 -5.45 -0.63 -1.16
CA ARG A 280 -4.40 -0.02 -0.34
C ARG A 280 -4.41 1.50 -0.54
N PRO A 281 -4.12 2.32 0.49
CA PRO A 281 -4.18 3.77 0.39
C PRO A 281 -3.40 4.37 -0.79
N LEU A 282 -2.19 3.88 -1.06
CA LEU A 282 -1.35 4.36 -2.16
C LEU A 282 -1.85 3.86 -3.53
N ALA A 283 -2.23 2.59 -3.64
CA ALA A 283 -2.72 2.01 -4.90
C ALA A 283 -4.04 2.64 -5.35
N SER A 284 -4.97 2.87 -4.42
CA SER A 284 -6.27 3.50 -4.68
C SER A 284 -6.21 5.01 -4.91
N GLY A 285 -5.07 5.64 -4.64
CA GLY A 285 -4.92 7.09 -4.68
C GLY A 285 -5.56 7.81 -3.48
N GLU A 286 -5.92 7.14 -2.39
CA GLU A 286 -6.36 7.80 -1.14
C GLU A 286 -5.22 8.54 -0.42
N LEU A 287 -3.97 8.10 -0.60
CA LEU A 287 -2.76 8.84 -0.22
C LEU A 287 -1.97 9.16 -1.48
N SER A 288 -1.42 10.37 -1.56
CA SER A 288 -0.57 10.72 -2.70
C SER A 288 0.78 10.02 -2.57
N ILE A 289 1.46 9.87 -3.70
CA ILE A 289 2.80 9.29 -3.74
C ILE A 289 3.78 10.13 -2.90
N SER A 290 3.70 11.46 -3.00
CA SER A 290 4.51 12.39 -2.20
C SER A 290 4.31 12.18 -0.69
N GLN A 291 3.05 12.06 -0.23
CA GLN A 291 2.73 11.76 1.17
C GLN A 291 3.30 10.40 1.60
N GLY A 292 3.21 9.39 0.72
CA GLY A 292 3.80 8.07 0.95
C GLY A 292 5.32 8.12 1.12
N ILE A 293 6.02 8.83 0.24
CA ILE A 293 7.49 8.99 0.29
C ILE A 293 7.88 9.72 1.58
N SER A 294 7.25 10.86 1.88
CA SER A 294 7.54 11.64 3.10
C SER A 294 7.30 10.81 4.36
N LEU A 295 6.22 10.05 4.43
CA LEU A 295 5.91 9.18 5.56
C LEU A 295 6.93 8.04 5.70
N ALA A 296 7.32 7.40 4.60
CA ALA A 296 8.30 6.32 4.63
C ALA A 296 9.66 6.82 5.15
N VAL A 297 10.15 7.96 4.62
CA VAL A 297 11.40 8.59 5.05
C VAL A 297 11.34 8.99 6.52
N PHE A 298 10.26 9.66 6.93
CA PHE A 298 10.06 10.07 8.32
C PHE A 298 10.11 8.88 9.28
N LEU A 299 9.38 7.80 8.99
CA LEU A 299 9.35 6.61 9.85
C LEU A 299 10.69 5.89 9.91
N LEU A 300 11.41 5.78 8.79
CA LEU A 300 12.75 5.19 8.80
C LEU A 300 13.71 6.02 9.67
N LEU A 301 13.74 7.35 9.48
CA LEU A 301 14.57 8.24 10.28
C LEU A 301 14.20 8.19 11.77
N ALA A 302 12.91 8.28 12.10
CA ALA A 302 12.44 8.19 13.49
C ALA A 302 12.83 6.85 14.13
N GLY A 303 12.68 5.74 13.41
CA GLY A 303 13.07 4.41 13.89
C GLY A 303 14.57 4.30 14.18
N PHE A 304 15.43 4.85 13.32
CA PHE A 304 16.88 4.87 13.57
C PHE A 304 17.28 5.84 14.67
N LEU A 305 16.63 7.00 14.80
CA LEU A 305 16.87 7.93 15.90
C LEU A 305 16.54 7.30 17.25
N LEU A 306 15.42 6.58 17.36
CA LEU A 306 15.10 5.77 18.54
C LEU A 306 16.15 4.68 18.77
N GLY A 307 16.66 4.07 17.70
CA GLY A 307 17.79 3.14 17.74
C GLY A 307 19.04 3.75 18.39
N VAL A 308 19.43 4.94 17.94
CA VAL A 308 20.58 5.69 18.46
C VAL A 308 20.40 6.06 19.93
N ALA A 309 19.18 6.42 20.34
CA ALA A 309 18.86 6.75 21.72
C ALA A 309 19.06 5.58 22.71
N ILE A 310 18.93 4.34 22.25
CA ILE A 310 19.23 3.13 23.04
C ILE A 310 20.71 2.75 22.95
N GLY A 311 21.27 2.81 21.75
CA GLY A 311 22.71 2.64 21.53
C GLY A 311 23.06 1.76 20.33
N LYS A 312 24.37 1.57 20.15
CA LYS A 312 24.96 0.85 19.00
C LYS A 312 24.34 -0.54 18.75
N PRO A 313 24.05 -1.39 19.76
CA PRO A 313 23.50 -2.72 19.52
C PRO A 313 22.15 -2.69 18.78
N LEU A 314 21.26 -1.76 19.14
CA LEU A 314 19.96 -1.64 18.49
C LEU A 314 20.10 -1.12 17.05
N VAL A 315 20.95 -0.12 16.83
CA VAL A 315 21.20 0.42 15.47
C VAL A 315 21.68 -0.67 14.52
N VAL A 316 22.64 -1.50 14.95
CA VAL A 316 23.14 -2.63 14.15
C VAL A 316 22.02 -3.63 13.86
N CYS A 317 21.21 -3.98 14.85
CA CYS A 317 20.05 -4.87 14.64
C CYS A 317 19.04 -4.30 13.63
N LEU A 318 18.75 -3.00 13.70
CA LEU A 318 17.85 -2.32 12.76
C LEU A 318 18.43 -2.28 11.34
N LEU A 319 19.74 -2.06 11.19
CA LEU A 319 20.43 -2.12 9.90
C LEU A 319 20.36 -3.51 9.28
N ILE A 320 20.67 -4.56 10.06
CA ILE A 320 20.56 -5.97 9.61
C ILE A 320 19.10 -6.28 9.25
N TYR A 321 18.15 -5.85 10.09
CA TYR A 321 16.73 -6.05 9.85
C TYR A 321 16.27 -5.39 8.55
N LEU A 322 16.64 -4.12 8.33
CA LEU A 322 16.31 -3.38 7.12
C LEU A 322 16.95 -4.05 5.90
N PHE A 323 18.23 -4.39 5.96
CA PHE A 323 18.95 -5.08 4.90
C PHE A 323 18.28 -6.41 4.52
N LEU A 324 18.00 -7.28 5.51
CA LEU A 324 17.32 -8.55 5.27
C LEU A 324 15.91 -8.37 4.73
N THR A 325 15.19 -7.34 5.18
CA THR A 325 13.84 -7.04 4.67
C THR A 325 13.89 -6.59 3.22
N LEU A 326 14.82 -5.71 2.85
CA LEU A 326 15.02 -5.27 1.47
C LEU A 326 15.48 -6.42 0.56
N LEU A 327 16.45 -7.21 1.02
CA LEU A 327 16.95 -8.40 0.32
C LEU A 327 15.81 -9.40 0.09
N TYR A 328 14.95 -9.59 1.10
CA TYR A 328 13.74 -10.41 0.98
C TYR A 328 12.79 -9.87 -0.09
N THR A 329 12.42 -8.59 -0.03
CA THR A 329 11.44 -8.01 -0.95
C THR A 329 11.94 -7.95 -2.39
N SER A 330 13.25 -7.81 -2.60
CA SER A 330 13.83 -7.66 -3.94
C SER A 330 14.19 -9.01 -4.57
N PHE A 331 14.72 -9.97 -3.79
CA PHE A 331 15.30 -11.18 -4.35
C PHE A 331 14.77 -12.47 -3.72
N LEU A 332 14.78 -12.57 -2.37
CA LEU A 332 14.54 -13.87 -1.72
C LEU A 332 13.07 -14.29 -1.79
N LYS A 333 12.12 -13.33 -1.87
CA LYS A 333 10.69 -13.65 -1.88
C LYS A 333 10.27 -14.56 -3.03
N GLY A 334 11.03 -14.62 -4.13
CA GLY A 334 10.73 -15.45 -5.31
C GLY A 334 11.43 -16.81 -5.32
N LYS A 335 12.27 -17.10 -4.32
CA LYS A 335 13.02 -18.37 -4.24
C LYS A 335 12.34 -19.30 -3.22
N PRO A 336 11.83 -20.47 -3.64
CA PRO A 336 11.19 -21.42 -2.73
C PRO A 336 12.08 -21.80 -1.56
N ILE A 337 11.49 -21.94 -0.38
CA ILE A 337 12.10 -22.33 0.90
C ILE A 337 12.99 -21.21 1.48
N ILE A 338 13.81 -20.56 0.65
CA ILE A 338 14.63 -19.41 1.06
C ILE A 338 13.74 -18.27 1.57
N ASP A 339 12.56 -18.06 0.98
CA ASP A 339 11.60 -17.07 1.46
C ASP A 339 11.09 -17.38 2.88
N VAL A 340 10.86 -18.66 3.19
CA VAL A 340 10.41 -19.13 4.51
C VAL A 340 11.53 -18.99 5.54
N ILE A 341 12.75 -19.39 5.18
CA ILE A 341 13.94 -19.25 6.05
C ILE A 341 14.20 -17.75 6.34
N ALA A 342 14.12 -16.89 5.33
CA ALA A 342 14.26 -15.44 5.49
C ALA A 342 13.21 -14.85 6.44
N LEU A 343 11.94 -15.28 6.33
CA LEU A 343 10.90 -14.86 7.26
C LEU A 343 11.20 -15.32 8.69
N ALA A 344 11.63 -16.57 8.88
CA ALA A 344 12.00 -17.09 10.19
C ALA A 344 13.14 -16.27 10.81
N MET A 345 14.21 -15.99 10.04
CA MET A 345 15.33 -15.16 10.49
C MET A 345 14.90 -13.74 10.88
N LEU A 346 13.98 -13.11 10.13
CA LEU A 346 13.46 -11.78 10.47
C LEU A 346 12.69 -11.79 11.81
N TYR A 347 11.96 -12.86 12.12
CA TYR A 347 11.29 -12.99 13.42
C TYR A 347 12.30 -13.26 14.55
N THR A 348 13.24 -14.18 14.35
CA THR A 348 14.30 -14.48 15.32
C THR A 348 15.15 -13.26 15.64
N LEU A 349 15.46 -12.41 14.65
CA LEU A 349 16.24 -11.19 14.85
C LEU A 349 15.60 -10.23 15.86
N ARG A 350 14.26 -10.17 15.93
CA ARG A 350 13.56 -9.34 16.92
C ARG A 350 13.75 -9.87 18.33
N VAL A 351 13.61 -11.18 18.49
CA VAL A 351 13.88 -11.87 19.76
C VAL A 351 15.34 -11.60 20.17
N TYR A 352 16.29 -11.78 19.25
CA TYR A 352 17.69 -11.51 19.52
C TYR A 352 17.97 -10.05 19.91
N ALA A 353 17.41 -9.09 19.17
CA ALA A 353 17.59 -7.67 19.46
C ALA A 353 17.07 -7.29 20.86
N GLY A 354 15.92 -7.84 21.26
CA GLY A 354 15.34 -7.63 22.58
C GLY A 354 16.25 -8.07 23.73
N GLY A 355 16.84 -9.27 23.61
CA GLY A 355 17.78 -9.77 24.61
C GLY A 355 19.07 -8.95 24.63
N LEU A 356 19.57 -8.56 23.46
CA LEU A 356 20.79 -7.78 23.33
C LEU A 356 20.70 -6.39 23.97
N VAL A 357 19.60 -5.66 23.75
CA VAL A 357 19.44 -4.30 24.31
C VAL A 357 19.16 -4.29 25.81
N THR A 358 18.56 -5.37 26.33
CA THR A 358 18.27 -5.51 27.76
C THR A 358 19.37 -6.26 28.52
N GLN A 359 20.44 -6.69 27.83
CA GLN A 359 21.48 -7.56 28.38
C GLN A 359 20.91 -8.86 29.00
N ALA A 360 19.73 -9.29 28.56
CA ALA A 360 19.12 -10.52 29.02
C ALA A 360 19.86 -11.72 28.41
N TYR A 361 20.02 -12.79 29.18
CA TYR A 361 20.64 -14.00 28.70
C TYR A 361 19.77 -14.65 27.61
N ILE A 362 20.31 -14.73 26.40
CA ILE A 362 19.66 -15.39 25.26
C ILE A 362 20.10 -16.86 25.27
N SER A 363 19.28 -17.72 25.85
CA SER A 363 19.56 -19.16 25.88
C SER A 363 19.66 -19.73 24.46
N PRO A 364 20.65 -20.59 24.16
CA PRO A 364 20.70 -21.33 22.90
C PRO A 364 19.40 -22.10 22.61
N TRP A 365 18.73 -22.60 23.65
CA TRP A 365 17.44 -23.28 23.56
C TRP A 365 16.34 -22.34 23.05
N LEU A 366 16.26 -21.12 23.58
CA LEU A 366 15.29 -20.11 23.14
C LEU A 366 15.51 -19.75 21.65
N PHE A 367 16.77 -19.65 21.24
CA PHE A 367 17.12 -19.34 19.86
C PHE A 367 16.71 -20.47 18.89
N GLN A 368 17.03 -21.72 19.23
CA GLN A 368 16.63 -22.90 18.45
C GLN A 368 15.10 -23.06 18.39
N PHE A 369 14.43 -22.93 19.54
CA PHE A 369 12.97 -22.93 19.64
C PHE A 369 12.35 -21.90 18.69
N SER A 370 12.86 -20.66 18.75
CA SER A 370 12.37 -19.55 17.92
C SER A 370 12.52 -19.83 16.43
N ILE A 371 13.67 -20.36 15.99
CA ILE A 371 13.90 -20.70 14.59
C ILE A 371 12.87 -21.73 14.10
N PHE A 372 12.71 -22.85 14.82
CA PHE A 372 11.79 -23.91 14.41
C PHE A 372 10.32 -23.46 14.47
N LEU A 373 9.94 -22.69 15.50
CA LEU A 373 8.60 -22.11 15.61
C LEU A 373 8.32 -21.17 14.42
N PHE A 374 9.20 -20.22 14.15
CA PHE A 374 8.97 -19.25 13.07
C PHE A 374 9.05 -19.87 11.69
N LEU A 375 9.86 -20.93 11.51
CA LEU A 375 9.88 -21.73 10.29
C LEU A 375 8.52 -22.42 10.07
N SER A 376 7.95 -23.05 11.10
CA SER A 376 6.61 -23.63 11.07
C SER A 376 5.54 -22.60 10.69
N LEU A 377 5.53 -21.43 11.36
CA LEU A 377 4.55 -20.38 11.08
C LEU A 377 4.72 -19.77 9.67
N ALA A 378 5.96 -19.65 9.18
CA ALA A 378 6.24 -19.17 7.83
C ALA A 378 5.79 -20.19 6.77
N PHE A 379 5.97 -21.49 7.00
CA PHE A 379 5.43 -22.54 6.14
C PHE A 379 3.89 -22.54 6.16
N ALA A 380 3.25 -22.37 7.32
CA ALA A 380 1.80 -22.30 7.43
C ALA A 380 1.23 -21.11 6.61
N LYS A 381 1.91 -19.95 6.67
CA LYS A 381 1.60 -18.80 5.82
C LYS A 381 1.72 -19.15 4.34
N ARG A 382 2.85 -19.71 3.91
CA ARG A 382 3.08 -20.09 2.50
C ARG A 382 2.05 -21.12 2.00
N TYR A 383 1.73 -22.11 2.82
CA TYR A 383 0.69 -23.10 2.55
C TYR A 383 -0.67 -22.45 2.31
N SER A 384 -1.07 -21.51 3.20
CA SER A 384 -2.34 -20.80 3.08
C SER A 384 -2.43 -19.92 1.81
N GLU A 385 -1.33 -19.26 1.44
CA GLU A 385 -1.22 -18.46 0.21
C GLU A 385 -1.37 -19.35 -1.03
N LEU A 386 -0.60 -20.44 -1.12
CA LEU A 386 -0.59 -21.35 -2.27
C LEU A 386 -1.93 -22.07 -2.46
N ARG A 387 -2.57 -22.49 -1.37
CA ARG A 387 -3.89 -23.13 -1.42
C ARG A 387 -4.98 -22.18 -1.90
N ARG A 388 -4.93 -20.90 -1.49
CA ARG A 388 -5.88 -19.89 -1.96
C ARG A 388 -5.74 -19.67 -3.46
N SER A 389 -4.51 -19.63 -3.98
CA SER A 389 -4.26 -19.56 -5.42
C SER A 389 -4.86 -20.76 -6.17
N ARG A 390 -4.74 -21.97 -5.62
CA ARG A 390 -5.39 -23.18 -6.18
C ARG A 390 -6.91 -23.05 -6.26
N GLN A 391 -7.56 -22.47 -5.24
CA GLN A 391 -9.01 -22.31 -5.20
C GLN A 391 -9.51 -21.24 -6.18
N GLN A 392 -8.72 -20.21 -6.45
CA GLN A 392 -9.12 -19.08 -7.31
C GLN A 392 -8.98 -19.36 -8.82
N ARG A 393 -8.67 -20.60 -9.24
CA ARG A 393 -8.46 -21.01 -10.65
C ARG A 393 -7.53 -20.09 -11.45
N HIS A 394 -6.60 -19.39 -10.79
CA HIS A 394 -5.51 -18.73 -11.50
C HIS A 394 -4.57 -19.81 -12.03
N LEU A 395 -4.77 -20.15 -13.31
CA LEU A 395 -3.97 -21.08 -14.08
C LEU A 395 -2.50 -20.64 -14.01
N GLU A 396 -1.67 -21.56 -13.49
CA GLU A 396 -0.24 -21.69 -13.79
C GLU A 396 0.70 -20.50 -13.59
N THR A 397 0.34 -19.43 -12.88
CA THR A 397 1.35 -18.44 -12.48
C THR A 397 2.02 -18.91 -11.18
N PRO A 398 3.34 -19.20 -11.16
CA PRO A 398 4.03 -19.65 -9.95
C PRO A 398 3.87 -18.59 -8.86
N ALA A 399 3.20 -18.94 -7.76
CA ALA A 399 3.11 -18.07 -6.61
C ALA A 399 4.49 -18.07 -5.93
N ARG A 400 5.35 -17.12 -6.34
CA ARG A 400 6.70 -16.96 -5.80
C ARG A 400 7.61 -18.19 -6.03
N GLY A 401 7.49 -18.80 -7.21
CA GLY A 401 8.28 -19.97 -7.61
C GLY A 401 7.73 -21.32 -7.13
N TYR A 402 6.72 -21.33 -6.24
CA TYR A 402 6.06 -22.55 -5.80
C TYR A 402 5.02 -23.04 -6.80
N ARG A 403 4.92 -24.36 -6.92
CA ARG A 403 3.90 -25.09 -7.69
C ARG A 403 2.83 -25.62 -6.74
N ILE A 404 1.61 -25.82 -7.25
CA ILE A 404 0.48 -26.33 -6.45
C ILE A 404 0.79 -27.71 -5.83
N HIS A 405 1.61 -28.53 -6.50
CA HIS A 405 2.04 -29.84 -6.00
C HIS A 405 2.96 -29.76 -4.78
N ASP A 406 3.58 -28.61 -4.53
CA ASP A 406 4.48 -28.41 -3.38
C ASP A 406 3.71 -28.30 -2.05
N LEU A 407 2.37 -28.24 -2.07
CA LEU A 407 1.55 -28.16 -0.86
C LEU A 407 1.86 -29.27 0.16
N SER A 408 2.11 -30.50 -0.31
CA SER A 408 2.41 -31.63 0.57
C SER A 408 3.74 -31.44 1.30
N ILE A 409 4.80 -31.10 0.57
CA ILE A 409 6.13 -30.92 1.17
C ILE A 409 6.17 -29.71 2.11
N ILE A 410 5.50 -28.61 1.75
CA ILE A 410 5.37 -27.42 2.60
C ILE A 410 4.65 -27.76 3.91
N SER A 411 3.58 -28.54 3.82
CA SER A 411 2.82 -28.99 5.00
C SER A 411 3.68 -29.86 5.92
N GLN A 412 4.33 -30.89 5.36
CA GLN A 412 5.16 -31.81 6.14
C GLN A 412 6.35 -31.10 6.80
N ALA A 413 7.07 -30.26 6.05
CA ALA A 413 8.19 -29.48 6.58
C ALA A 413 7.73 -28.51 7.68
N GLY A 414 6.56 -27.90 7.51
CA GLY A 414 6.00 -26.97 8.47
C GLY A 414 5.51 -27.63 9.76
N VAL A 415 4.75 -28.73 9.67
CA VAL A 415 4.34 -29.54 10.83
C VAL A 415 5.57 -30.09 11.54
N GLY A 416 6.53 -30.65 10.80
CA GLY A 416 7.79 -31.17 11.35
C GLY A 416 8.56 -30.10 12.12
N SER A 417 8.71 -28.89 11.56
CA SER A 417 9.34 -27.76 12.24
C SER A 417 8.60 -27.37 13.54
N GLY A 418 7.26 -27.42 13.54
CA GLY A 418 6.47 -27.10 14.72
C GLY A 418 6.54 -28.15 15.83
N LEU A 419 6.66 -29.43 15.47
CA LEU A 419 6.88 -30.49 16.45
C LEU A 419 8.31 -30.47 17.00
N LEU A 420 9.31 -30.15 16.15
CA LEU A 420 10.69 -29.94 16.59
C LEU A 420 10.81 -28.78 17.57
N SER A 421 10.09 -27.67 17.39
CA SER A 421 10.08 -26.61 18.42
C SER A 421 9.45 -27.09 19.73
N GLY A 422 8.41 -27.93 19.67
CA GLY A 422 7.86 -28.58 20.87
C GLY A 422 8.86 -29.50 21.58
N LEU A 423 9.64 -30.27 20.82
CA LEU A 423 10.71 -31.11 21.35
C LEU A 423 11.81 -30.25 22.00
N VAL A 424 12.28 -29.19 21.34
CA VAL A 424 13.27 -28.26 21.90
C VAL A 424 12.75 -27.63 23.19
N LEU A 425 11.47 -27.28 23.26
CA LEU A 425 10.85 -26.77 24.49
C LEU A 425 10.85 -27.81 25.62
N ALA A 426 10.55 -29.08 25.33
CA ALA A 426 10.61 -30.14 26.33
C ALA A 426 12.04 -30.37 26.85
N LEU A 427 13.04 -30.32 25.97
CA LEU A 427 14.46 -30.38 26.36
C LEU A 427 14.87 -29.19 27.21
N TYR A 428 14.38 -27.99 26.87
CA TYR A 428 14.64 -26.78 27.67
C TYR A 428 14.05 -26.87 29.08
N VAL A 429 12.81 -27.37 29.22
CA VAL A 429 12.16 -27.56 30.54
C VAL A 429 12.94 -28.56 31.41
N ASN A 430 13.62 -29.53 30.81
CA ASN A 430 14.49 -30.48 31.50
C ASN A 430 15.91 -29.91 31.80
N GLY A 431 16.21 -28.68 31.38
CA GLY A 431 17.52 -28.07 31.56
C GLY A 431 17.81 -27.68 33.01
N ARG A 432 19.09 -27.83 33.42
CA ARG A 432 19.55 -27.44 34.77
C ARG A 432 19.38 -25.94 35.05
N GLU A 433 19.32 -25.10 34.03
CA GLU A 433 19.04 -23.67 34.20
C GLU A 433 17.61 -23.43 34.68
N ILE A 434 16.64 -24.22 34.22
CA ILE A 434 15.23 -24.08 34.62
C ILE A 434 15.02 -24.50 36.07
N GLU A 435 15.68 -25.57 36.52
CA GLU A 435 15.66 -26.00 37.93
C GLU A 435 16.15 -24.90 38.89
N ARG A 436 17.01 -23.98 38.43
CA ARG A 436 17.50 -22.85 39.23
C ARG A 436 16.55 -21.65 39.22
N MET A 437 15.78 -21.47 38.15
CA MET A 437 14.90 -20.31 37.97
C MET A 437 13.49 -20.55 38.53
N TYR A 438 13.03 -21.80 38.55
CA TYR A 438 11.68 -22.17 38.97
C TYR A 438 11.73 -23.10 40.19
N PRO A 439 11.12 -22.73 41.33
CA PRO A 439 11.00 -23.62 42.49
C PRO A 439 10.27 -24.93 42.20
N ARG A 440 9.34 -24.94 41.24
CA ARG A 440 8.52 -26.09 40.82
C ARG A 440 8.61 -26.30 39.30
N PRO A 441 9.76 -26.75 38.79
CA PRO A 441 9.96 -26.92 37.34
C PRO A 441 8.99 -27.93 36.73
N GLU A 442 8.44 -28.86 37.52
CA GLU A 442 7.46 -29.85 37.07
C GLU A 442 6.18 -29.21 36.51
N MET A 443 5.79 -28.03 36.99
CA MET A 443 4.61 -27.30 36.49
C MET A 443 4.79 -26.80 35.05
N LEU A 444 6.04 -26.59 34.61
CA LEU A 444 6.36 -26.16 33.24
C LEU A 444 6.11 -27.27 32.21
N TRP A 445 6.04 -28.55 32.62
CA TRP A 445 5.70 -29.63 31.70
C TRP A 445 4.32 -29.45 31.09
N GLY A 446 3.39 -28.74 31.77
CA GLY A 446 2.08 -28.38 31.21
C GLY A 446 2.16 -27.53 29.93
N VAL A 447 3.24 -26.75 29.77
CA VAL A 447 3.45 -25.90 28.59
C VAL A 447 3.64 -26.74 27.32
N CYS A 448 4.32 -27.89 27.42
CA CYS A 448 4.66 -28.74 26.28
C CYS A 448 3.43 -29.28 25.51
N PRO A 449 2.48 -30.01 26.13
CA PRO A 449 1.31 -30.53 25.44
C PRO A 449 0.38 -29.40 24.95
N LEU A 450 0.28 -28.29 25.71
CA LEU A 450 -0.49 -27.11 25.30
C LEU A 450 0.07 -26.47 24.03
N PHE A 451 1.40 -26.30 23.97
CA PHE A 451 2.09 -25.76 22.81
C PHE A 451 1.97 -26.68 21.59
N VAL A 452 2.19 -27.99 21.77
CA VAL A 452 2.04 -28.98 20.68
C VAL A 452 0.60 -28.99 20.16
N TYR A 453 -0.40 -28.97 21.05
CA TYR A 453 -1.80 -28.82 20.67
C TYR A 453 -2.04 -27.56 19.83
N TRP A 454 -1.49 -26.42 20.25
CA TRP A 454 -1.64 -25.16 19.51
C TRP A 454 -1.01 -25.23 18.12
N ILE A 455 0.19 -25.80 17.98
CA ILE A 455 0.86 -26.01 16.69
C ILE A 455 0.00 -26.89 15.77
N ILE A 456 -0.47 -28.04 16.27
CA ILE A 456 -1.33 -28.95 15.49
C ILE A 456 -2.61 -28.22 15.07
N ARG A 457 -3.21 -27.43 15.98
CA ARG A 457 -4.40 -26.63 15.69
C ARG A 457 -4.17 -25.60 14.58
N VAL A 458 -3.07 -24.86 14.63
CA VAL A 458 -2.70 -23.88 13.58
C VAL A 458 -2.63 -24.58 12.22
N TRP A 459 -1.95 -25.72 12.16
CA TRP A 459 -1.84 -26.51 10.93
C TRP A 459 -3.17 -27.12 10.48
N LEU A 460 -4.02 -27.57 11.39
CA LEU A 460 -5.35 -28.08 11.08
C LEU A 460 -6.24 -26.98 10.47
N ILE A 461 -6.15 -25.74 10.95
CA ILE A 461 -6.86 -24.59 10.38
C ILE A 461 -6.30 -24.22 9.00
N ALA A 462 -4.97 -24.25 8.83
CA ALA A 462 -4.33 -24.04 7.53
C ALA A 462 -4.83 -25.09 6.50
N HIS A 463 -4.88 -26.36 6.90
CA HIS A 463 -5.44 -27.47 6.11
C HIS A 463 -6.95 -27.38 5.89
N ARG A 464 -7.69 -26.61 6.68
CA ARG A 464 -9.12 -26.32 6.42
C ARG A 464 -9.33 -25.10 5.52
N GLY A 465 -8.37 -24.17 5.47
CA GLY A 465 -8.37 -23.04 4.54
C GLY A 465 -8.89 -21.75 5.18
N ASN A 466 -9.09 -21.80 6.50
CA ASN A 466 -9.65 -20.72 7.30
C ASN A 466 -8.55 -19.87 7.97
N MET A 467 -7.28 -20.10 7.62
CA MET A 467 -6.16 -19.37 8.20
C MET A 467 -6.10 -17.94 7.65
N ALA A 468 -6.01 -16.96 8.55
CA ALA A 468 -5.72 -15.58 8.19
C ALA A 468 -4.33 -15.47 7.52
N GLU A 469 -4.08 -14.37 6.81
CA GLU A 469 -2.86 -14.17 6.01
C GLU A 469 -1.54 -14.19 6.84
N ASP A 470 -1.63 -14.15 8.17
CA ASP A 470 -0.48 -14.21 9.06
C ASP A 470 -0.80 -15.03 10.33
N ALA A 471 0.05 -16.01 10.62
CA ALA A 471 -0.14 -16.94 11.73
C ALA A 471 -0.03 -16.27 13.10
N ILE A 472 0.83 -15.25 13.23
CA ILE A 472 0.97 -14.49 14.47
C ILE A 472 -0.30 -13.71 14.71
N LEU A 473 -0.83 -13.02 13.70
CA LEU A 473 -2.08 -12.27 13.81
C LEU A 473 -3.29 -13.19 14.10
N PHE A 474 -3.27 -14.42 13.58
CA PHE A 474 -4.27 -15.43 13.91
C PHE A 474 -4.28 -15.74 15.41
N ALA A 475 -3.10 -15.88 16.05
CA ALA A 475 -3.00 -16.11 17.49
C ALA A 475 -3.69 -15.02 18.33
N PHE A 476 -3.66 -13.76 17.86
CA PHE A 476 -4.30 -12.60 18.49
C PHE A 476 -5.76 -12.39 18.07
N ARG A 477 -6.40 -13.35 17.40
CA ARG A 477 -7.83 -13.28 17.03
C ARG A 477 -8.60 -14.53 17.41
N ASP A 478 -7.92 -15.66 17.52
CA ASP A 478 -8.52 -16.95 17.84
C ASP A 478 -8.74 -17.12 19.35
N ARG A 479 -9.99 -17.39 19.76
CA ARG A 479 -10.36 -17.58 21.17
C ARG A 479 -9.61 -18.74 21.81
N VAL A 480 -9.40 -19.84 21.08
CA VAL A 480 -8.67 -21.00 21.60
C VAL A 480 -7.20 -20.67 21.81
N SER A 481 -6.59 -19.85 20.95
CA SER A 481 -5.22 -19.35 21.14
C SER A 481 -5.09 -18.54 22.43
N TYR A 482 -6.09 -17.75 22.82
CA TYR A 482 -6.10 -17.07 24.12
C TYR A 482 -6.22 -18.04 25.30
N ILE A 483 -7.09 -19.04 25.21
CA ILE A 483 -7.22 -20.06 26.27
C ILE A 483 -5.91 -20.81 26.46
N VAL A 484 -5.29 -21.27 25.36
CA VAL A 484 -4.00 -21.98 25.42
C VAL A 484 -2.91 -21.06 25.95
N GLY A 485 -2.85 -19.81 25.48
CA GLY A 485 -1.89 -18.82 25.99
C GLY A 485 -2.06 -18.56 27.50
N PHE A 486 -3.30 -18.43 27.98
CA PHE A 486 -3.59 -18.29 29.40
C PHE A 486 -3.12 -19.51 30.21
N LEU A 487 -3.40 -20.72 29.74
CA LEU A 487 -2.97 -21.95 30.41
C LEU A 487 -1.45 -22.10 30.43
N ILE A 488 -0.75 -21.70 29.36
CA ILE A 488 0.72 -21.66 29.32
C ILE A 488 1.26 -20.69 30.38
N VAL A 489 0.69 -19.47 30.46
CA VAL A 489 1.09 -18.48 31.47
C VAL A 489 0.79 -19.00 32.87
N LEU A 490 -0.37 -19.63 33.09
CA LEU A 490 -0.73 -20.22 34.38
C LEU A 490 0.27 -21.31 34.80
N SER A 491 0.64 -22.22 33.89
CA SER A 491 1.66 -23.25 34.15
C SER A 491 3.02 -22.63 34.53
N ALA A 492 3.43 -21.56 33.85
CA ALA A 492 4.65 -20.84 34.18
C ALA A 492 4.59 -20.15 35.55
N LEU A 493 3.46 -19.50 35.88
CA LEU A 493 3.24 -18.86 37.17
C LEU A 493 3.22 -19.87 38.32
N LEU A 494 2.56 -21.02 38.14
CA LEU A 494 2.56 -22.10 39.14
C LEU A 494 3.97 -22.64 39.39
N GLY A 495 4.82 -22.68 38.36
CA GLY A 495 6.22 -23.06 38.51
C GLY A 495 7.05 -22.08 39.36
N LEU A 496 6.62 -20.81 39.44
CA LEU A 496 7.26 -19.78 40.26
C LEU A 496 6.80 -19.78 41.72
N VAL A 497 5.69 -20.46 42.04
CA VAL A 497 5.17 -20.53 43.41
C VAL A 497 6.11 -21.41 44.25
N PRO A 498 6.68 -20.89 45.36
CA PRO A 498 7.54 -21.68 46.24
C PRO A 498 6.80 -22.90 46.80
N ASN A 499 7.56 -23.93 47.18
CA ASN A 499 6.98 -25.04 47.94
C ASN A 499 6.46 -24.52 49.29
N VAL A 500 5.16 -24.64 49.51
CA VAL A 500 4.56 -24.50 50.84
C VAL A 500 4.97 -25.76 51.61
N ASN A 501 6.08 -25.68 52.33
CA ASN A 501 6.47 -26.64 53.36
C ASN A 501 6.10 -26.09 54.72
#